data_AF-A0A2D4PRS9-F1
#
_entry.id   AF-A0A2D4PRS9-F1
#
_cell.length_a   1.000
_cell.length_b   1.000
_cell.length_c   1.000
_cell.angle_alpha   90.00
_cell.angle_beta   90.00
_cell.angle_gamma   90.00
#
_symmetry.space_group_name_H-M   'P 1'
#
loop_
_entity.id
_entity.type
_entity.pdbx_description
1 polymer ?
#
loop_
_entity_poly.entity_id
_entity_poly.type
_entity_poly.pdbx_seq_one_letter_code
_entity_poly.pdbx_strand_id
1 'polypeptide(L)'
;LSLSLSLCFPEFNATVHPIQTPQNRFCILSIAPETLPAIATKLIDVLFYSASPPKDGAANNQESITFFAFSLIEGYISIVMDAETKKKFPSDLLLTSSSGELWRMVRIGGQPLGFDECGIVAQIAEPLASADISAYYISTFNFDHALVPEDGIGEVIEVLQKRQEVGR
;
A
#
# COMPACT_ATOMS: atom_id res chain seq x y z
N LEU A 1 17.94 8.88 -3.14
CA LEU A 1 18.24 7.62 -3.88
C LEU A 1 17.24 7.52 -5.01
N SER A 2 17.56 8.11 -6.16
CA SER A 2 16.70 8.12 -7.35
C SER A 2 16.76 6.75 -8.00
N LEU A 3 15.71 5.95 -7.86
CA LEU A 3 15.54 4.70 -8.61
C LEU A 3 15.14 5.06 -10.05
N SER A 4 16.14 5.31 -10.90
CA SER A 4 15.94 5.41 -12.35
C SER A 4 15.74 4.00 -12.92
N LEU A 5 14.52 3.47 -12.80
CA LEU A 5 14.12 2.24 -13.46
C LEU A 5 13.86 2.53 -14.95
N SER A 6 14.95 2.55 -15.74
CA SER A 6 14.86 2.57 -17.20
C SER A 6 14.51 1.16 -17.69
N LEU A 7 13.28 0.71 -17.44
CA LEU A 7 12.79 -0.58 -17.91
C LEU A 7 12.22 -0.40 -19.33
N CYS A 8 12.97 -0.84 -20.33
CA CYS A 8 12.48 -0.97 -21.70
C CYS A 8 11.52 -2.17 -21.75
N PHE A 9 10.23 -1.94 -21.53
CA PHE A 9 9.21 -2.97 -21.72
C PHE A 9 8.77 -3.03 -23.19
N PRO A 10 8.57 -4.22 -23.77
CA PRO A 10 7.88 -4.36 -25.05
C PRO A 10 6.50 -3.73 -24.95
N GLU A 11 5.96 -3.19 -26.06
CA GLU A 11 4.56 -2.75 -26.16
C GLU A 11 3.63 -3.96 -25.97
N PHE A 12 3.39 -4.32 -24.71
CA PHE A 12 2.28 -5.17 -24.33
C PHE A 12 1.03 -4.29 -24.35
N ASN A 13 -0.10 -4.84 -24.80
CA ASN A 13 -1.42 -4.23 -24.62
C ASN A 13 -1.71 -4.17 -23.12
N ALA A 14 -1.13 -3.16 -22.47
CA ALA A 14 -1.17 -2.96 -21.05
C ALA A 14 -2.56 -2.38 -20.74
N THR A 15 -3.41 -3.19 -20.11
CA THR A 15 -4.73 -2.71 -19.72
C THR A 15 -4.51 -1.69 -18.62
N VAL A 16 -5.10 -0.50 -18.76
CA VAL A 16 -5.02 0.49 -17.68
C VAL A 16 -5.99 0.09 -16.58
N HIS A 17 -5.45 -0.20 -15.40
CA HIS A 17 -6.24 -0.65 -14.27
C HIS A 17 -6.89 0.51 -13.52
N PRO A 18 -8.16 0.39 -13.10
CA PRO A 18 -8.79 1.39 -12.26
C PRO A 18 -8.08 1.45 -10.90
N ILE A 19 -8.08 2.63 -10.31
CA ILE A 19 -7.45 2.90 -9.00
C ILE A 19 -8.51 3.30 -7.98
N GLN A 20 -8.27 2.96 -6.71
CA GLN A 20 -9.10 3.36 -5.57
C GLN A 20 -8.22 3.89 -4.45
N THR A 21 -8.63 5.00 -3.84
CA THR A 21 -7.87 5.68 -2.78
C THR A 21 -8.64 5.69 -1.45
N PRO A 22 -8.56 4.62 -0.64
CA PRO A 22 -9.20 4.61 0.68
C PRO A 22 -8.67 5.74 1.58
N GLN A 23 -9.49 6.20 2.52
CA GLN A 23 -9.12 7.29 3.45
C GLN A 23 -8.20 6.87 4.59
N ASN A 24 -7.93 5.57 4.76
CA ASN A 24 -6.96 5.07 5.74
C ASN A 24 -5.63 5.79 5.65
N ARG A 25 -5.03 5.98 6.81
CA ARG A 25 -3.67 6.47 6.97
C ARG A 25 -2.83 5.32 7.50
N PHE A 26 -1.87 4.88 6.71
CA PHE A 26 -1.02 3.75 7.03
C PHE A 26 0.28 4.22 7.67
N CYS A 27 0.78 3.41 8.60
CA CYS A 27 2.12 3.50 9.15
C CYS A 27 2.96 2.35 8.61
N ILE A 28 4.21 2.62 8.28
CA ILE A 28 5.22 1.60 8.01
C ILE A 28 6.13 1.55 9.23
N LEU A 29 6.19 0.37 9.85
CA LEU A 29 6.77 0.16 11.16
C LEU A 29 7.76 -1.01 11.11
N SER A 30 8.71 -0.99 12.03
CA SER A 30 9.58 -2.11 12.33
C SER A 30 9.55 -2.40 13.83
N ILE A 31 9.96 -3.61 14.20
CA ILE A 31 10.09 -4.02 15.60
C ILE A 31 11.33 -4.89 15.74
N ALA A 32 12.04 -4.72 16.85
CA ALA A 32 13.18 -5.56 17.18
C ALA A 32 12.69 -7.01 17.40
N PRO A 33 13.30 -8.04 16.78
CA PRO A 33 12.85 -9.43 16.89
C PRO A 33 12.67 -9.92 18.34
N GLU A 34 13.47 -9.42 19.26
CA GLU A 34 13.45 -9.74 20.68
C GLU A 34 12.18 -9.22 21.38
N THR A 35 11.59 -8.16 20.84
CA THR A 35 10.38 -7.52 21.38
C THR A 35 9.09 -8.02 20.72
N LEU A 36 9.19 -8.79 19.62
CA LEU A 36 8.03 -9.40 18.94
C LEU A 36 7.14 -10.22 19.88
N PRO A 37 7.67 -11.05 20.82
CA PRO A 37 6.83 -11.79 21.75
C PRO A 37 5.92 -10.91 22.62
N ALA A 38 6.35 -9.67 22.93
CA ALA A 38 5.57 -8.74 23.75
C ALA A 38 4.32 -8.22 23.02
N ILE A 39 4.32 -8.19 21.68
CA ILE A 39 3.17 -7.77 20.88
C ILE A 39 2.41 -8.93 20.22
N ALA A 40 2.88 -10.16 20.37
CA ALA A 40 2.38 -11.33 19.64
C ALA A 40 0.87 -11.56 19.83
N THR A 41 0.36 -11.41 21.05
CA THR A 41 -1.08 -11.58 21.33
C THR A 41 -1.93 -10.54 20.61
N LYS A 42 -1.48 -9.28 20.58
CA LYS A 42 -2.14 -8.19 19.83
C LYS A 42 -2.04 -8.41 18.32
N LEU A 43 -0.90 -8.88 17.85
CA LEU A 43 -0.70 -9.22 16.44
C LEU A 43 -1.67 -10.33 16.00
N ILE A 44 -1.79 -11.39 16.79
CA ILE A 44 -2.72 -12.50 16.55
C ILE A 44 -4.18 -12.00 16.56
N ASP A 45 -4.55 -11.17 17.53
CA ASP A 45 -5.89 -10.58 17.62
C ASP A 45 -6.23 -9.74 16.36
N VAL A 46 -5.28 -8.93 15.89
CA VAL A 46 -5.46 -8.10 14.69
C VAL A 46 -5.53 -8.95 13.41
N LEU A 47 -4.68 -9.97 13.27
CA LEU A 47 -4.60 -10.78 12.06
C LEU A 47 -5.75 -11.79 11.92
N PHE A 48 -6.23 -12.37 13.03
CA PHE A 48 -7.12 -13.54 12.99
C PHE A 48 -8.50 -13.32 13.61
N TYR A 49 -8.64 -12.34 14.52
CA TYR A 49 -9.88 -12.18 15.31
C TYR A 49 -10.59 -10.85 15.09
N SER A 50 -9.89 -9.83 14.60
CA SER A 50 -10.51 -8.54 14.28
C SER A 50 -11.46 -8.67 13.09
N ALA A 51 -12.71 -8.22 13.27
CA ALA A 51 -13.70 -8.23 12.20
C ALA A 51 -13.22 -7.35 11.03
N SER A 52 -13.28 -7.90 9.82
CA SER A 52 -13.19 -7.08 8.61
C SER A 52 -14.57 -6.48 8.31
N PRO A 53 -14.65 -5.23 7.82
CA PRO A 53 -15.88 -4.66 7.31
C PRO A 53 -16.46 -5.61 6.24
N PRO A 54 -17.78 -5.83 6.23
CA PRO A 54 -18.41 -6.70 5.24
C PRO A 54 -18.06 -6.24 3.82
N LYS A 55 -17.71 -7.18 2.95
CA LYS A 55 -17.52 -6.95 1.51
C LYS A 55 -18.87 -6.84 0.80
N ASP A 56 -19.80 -6.04 1.30
CA ASP A 56 -21.11 -5.92 0.67
C ASP A 56 -21.11 -4.80 -0.39
N GLY A 57 -21.40 -5.22 -1.62
CA GLY A 57 -21.45 -4.40 -2.83
C GLY A 57 -22.62 -3.42 -2.89
N ALA A 58 -22.79 -2.60 -1.86
CA ALA A 58 -23.76 -1.51 -1.84
C ALA A 58 -23.03 -0.17 -1.58
N ALA A 59 -22.93 0.61 -2.66
CA ALA A 59 -22.85 2.07 -2.75
C ALA A 59 -22.23 2.88 -1.57
N ASN A 60 -21.22 3.67 -1.92
CA ASN A 60 -20.82 4.91 -1.24
C ASN A 60 -20.26 4.82 0.18
N ASN A 61 -19.07 4.25 0.36
CA ASN A 61 -18.16 4.84 1.35
C ASN A 61 -16.69 4.59 0.99
N GLN A 62 -16.02 5.63 0.52
CA GLN A 62 -14.56 5.75 0.43
C GLN A 62 -13.87 5.74 1.82
N GLU A 63 -14.52 5.25 2.88
CA GLU A 63 -14.13 5.55 4.26
C GLU A 63 -12.93 4.72 4.75
N SER A 64 -12.85 3.43 4.43
CA SER A 64 -11.66 2.64 4.80
C SER A 64 -11.58 1.24 4.16
N ILE A 65 -10.37 0.68 4.09
CA ILE A 65 -10.03 -0.68 3.70
C ILE A 65 -9.37 -1.40 4.89
N THR A 66 -9.61 -2.70 5.03
CA THR A 66 -8.81 -3.55 5.92
C THR A 66 -7.56 -4.00 5.19
N PHE A 67 -6.42 -3.47 5.63
CA PHE A 67 -5.11 -3.86 5.11
C PHE A 67 -4.11 -3.92 6.26
N PHE A 68 -3.44 -5.07 6.37
CA PHE A 68 -2.38 -5.32 7.32
C PHE A 68 -1.34 -6.20 6.65
N ALA A 69 -0.08 -5.75 6.59
CA ALA A 69 1.01 -6.55 6.07
C ALA A 69 2.03 -6.79 7.19
N PHE A 70 2.49 -8.03 7.29
CA PHE A 70 3.56 -8.45 8.17
C PHE A 70 4.55 -9.26 7.36
N SER A 71 5.83 -8.90 7.42
CA SER A 71 6.90 -9.68 6.83
C SER A 71 8.05 -9.85 7.81
N LEU A 72 8.65 -11.04 7.77
CA LEU A 72 9.89 -11.38 8.45
C LEU A 72 10.84 -11.90 7.37
N ILE A 73 11.82 -11.10 7.00
CA ILE A 73 12.78 -11.41 5.93
C ILE A 73 14.18 -11.20 6.48
N GLU A 74 15.01 -12.24 6.47
CA GLU A 74 16.41 -12.18 6.95
C GLU A 74 16.56 -11.62 8.37
N GLY A 75 15.59 -11.89 9.25
CA GLY A 75 15.58 -11.40 10.63
C GLY A 75 15.03 -9.98 10.80
N TYR A 76 14.72 -9.28 9.70
CA TYR A 76 14.09 -7.96 9.73
C TYR A 76 12.58 -8.10 9.69
N ILE A 77 11.91 -7.44 10.64
CA ILE A 77 10.45 -7.38 10.70
C ILE A 77 9.98 -6.04 10.12
N SER A 78 9.03 -6.12 9.18
CA SER A 78 8.33 -4.96 8.64
C SER A 78 6.83 -5.16 8.79
N ILE A 79 6.15 -4.11 9.25
CA ILE A 79 4.71 -4.11 9.49
C ILE A 79 4.10 -2.88 8.84
N VAL A 80 3.08 -3.10 8.02
CA VAL A 80 2.23 -2.04 7.48
C VAL A 80 0.84 -2.19 8.08
N MET A 81 0.36 -1.16 8.75
CA MET A 81 -0.96 -1.17 9.38
C MET A 81 -1.58 0.23 9.41
N ASP A 82 -2.89 0.30 9.58
CA ASP A 82 -3.60 1.57 9.76
C ASP A 82 -3.20 2.26 11.09
N ALA A 83 -3.16 3.59 11.09
CA ALA A 83 -2.83 4.41 12.25
C ALA A 83 -3.77 4.19 13.45
N GLU A 84 -5.05 3.89 13.22
CA GLU A 84 -6.01 3.51 14.26
C GLU A 84 -5.70 2.12 14.83
N THR A 85 -5.21 1.20 14.00
CA THR A 85 -4.76 -0.13 14.46
C THR A 85 -3.49 -0.03 15.28
N LYS A 86 -2.55 0.85 14.88
CA LYS A 86 -1.32 1.14 15.64
C LYS A 86 -1.61 1.54 17.10
N LYS A 87 -2.69 2.27 17.37
CA LYS A 87 -3.09 2.68 18.74
C LYS A 87 -3.38 1.49 19.69
N LYS A 88 -3.65 0.30 19.14
CA LYS A 88 -3.88 -0.93 19.93
C LYS A 88 -2.59 -1.57 20.42
N PHE A 89 -1.44 -1.15 19.90
CA PHE A 89 -0.12 -1.67 20.23
C PHE A 89 0.63 -0.73 21.20
N PRO A 90 1.53 -1.28 22.02
CA PRO A 90 2.43 -0.47 22.85
C PRO A 90 3.34 0.41 21.96
N SER A 91 3.28 1.73 22.16
CA SER A 91 3.94 2.71 21.30
C SER A 91 5.46 2.78 21.44
N ASP A 92 6.01 2.23 22.52
CA ASP A 92 7.44 2.14 22.83
C ASP A 92 8.15 1.01 22.07
N LEU A 93 7.41 0.00 21.60
CA LEU A 93 7.99 -1.15 20.89
C LEU A 93 7.97 -1.00 19.36
N LEU A 94 7.13 -0.12 18.83
CA LEU A 94 6.96 0.08 17.40
C LEU A 94 7.87 1.21 16.90
N LEU A 95 8.89 0.82 16.13
CA LEU A 95 9.84 1.73 15.52
C LEU A 95 9.30 2.27 14.20
N THR A 96 9.50 3.55 13.94
CA THR A 96 9.18 4.18 12.66
C THR A 96 10.28 5.16 12.28
N SER A 97 10.57 5.28 10.99
CA SER A 97 11.69 6.07 10.47
C SER A 97 11.52 7.58 10.69
N SER A 98 10.29 8.04 10.85
CA SER A 98 9.91 9.45 10.83
C SER A 98 8.71 9.68 11.75
N SER A 99 8.85 10.61 12.69
CA SER A 99 7.77 10.94 13.62
C SER A 99 6.63 11.62 12.87
N GLY A 100 5.56 10.89 12.59
CA GLY A 100 4.33 11.43 12.00
C GLY A 100 4.18 11.24 10.49
N GLU A 101 5.10 10.56 9.81
CA GLU A 101 4.91 10.25 8.39
C GLU A 101 3.85 9.16 8.23
N LEU A 102 2.75 9.55 7.63
CA LEU A 102 1.62 8.69 7.31
C LEU A 102 1.50 8.55 5.81
N TRP A 103 1.00 7.39 5.40
CA TRP A 103 0.93 6.96 4.01
C TRP A 103 -0.51 6.77 3.59
N ARG A 104 -0.85 7.22 2.38
CA ARG A 104 -2.13 6.95 1.74
C ARG A 104 -1.97 5.83 0.74
N MET A 105 -2.97 4.96 0.68
CA MET A 105 -2.97 3.83 -0.25
C MET A 105 -3.67 4.19 -1.56
N VAL A 106 -3.06 3.78 -2.66
CA VAL A 106 -3.66 3.64 -3.98
C VAL A 106 -3.76 2.14 -4.26
N ARG A 107 -4.97 1.61 -4.24
CA ARG A 107 -5.25 0.23 -4.64
C ARG A 107 -5.45 0.17 -6.14
N ILE A 108 -4.77 -0.77 -6.80
CA ILE A 108 -4.76 -0.95 -8.25
C ILE A 108 -5.47 -2.27 -8.60
N GLY A 109 -6.36 -2.20 -9.60
CA GLY A 109 -7.09 -3.33 -10.13
C GLY A 109 -8.58 -3.31 -9.75
N GLY A 110 -9.44 -3.43 -10.76
CA GLY A 110 -10.90 -3.55 -10.58
C GLY A 110 -11.38 -5.00 -10.52
N GLN A 111 -10.54 -5.91 -11.00
CA GLN A 111 -10.70 -7.37 -10.97
C GLN A 111 -9.34 -7.97 -10.55
N PRO A 112 -9.29 -9.25 -10.13
CA PRO A 112 -8.01 -9.92 -9.87
C PRO A 112 -7.06 -9.80 -11.06
N LEU A 113 -5.87 -9.23 -10.82
CA LEU A 113 -4.86 -8.96 -11.86
C LEU A 113 -4.23 -10.25 -12.42
N GLY A 114 -4.21 -11.33 -11.63
CA GLY A 114 -3.46 -12.53 -11.96
C GLY A 114 -1.96 -12.30 -11.85
N PHE A 115 -1.17 -13.21 -12.42
CA PHE A 115 0.30 -13.20 -12.34
C PHE A 115 1.01 -13.11 -13.70
N ASP A 116 0.25 -13.17 -14.79
CA ASP A 116 0.79 -13.21 -16.16
C ASP A 116 0.84 -11.82 -16.82
N GLU A 117 0.16 -10.83 -16.24
CA GLU A 117 0.15 -9.47 -16.78
C GLU A 117 1.42 -8.71 -16.38
N CYS A 118 2.17 -8.27 -17.40
CA CYS A 118 3.37 -7.47 -17.22
C CYS A 118 3.05 -5.97 -17.31
N GLY A 119 3.88 -5.14 -16.67
CA GLY A 119 3.83 -3.69 -16.82
C GLY A 119 2.89 -2.94 -15.88
N ILE A 120 2.08 -3.64 -15.06
CA ILE A 120 1.20 -3.00 -14.05
C ILE A 120 2.01 -2.10 -13.11
N VAL A 121 3.13 -2.62 -12.57
CA VAL A 121 4.01 -1.84 -11.69
C VAL A 121 4.59 -0.62 -12.41
N ALA A 122 4.99 -0.77 -13.67
CA ALA A 122 5.53 0.33 -14.48
C ALA A 122 4.47 1.41 -14.75
N GLN A 123 3.20 1.00 -14.93
CA GLN A 123 2.08 1.93 -15.09
C GLN A 123 1.94 2.90 -13.91
N ILE A 124 2.33 2.48 -12.71
CA ILE A 124 2.24 3.27 -11.47
C ILE A 124 3.57 3.92 -11.10
N ALA A 125 4.68 3.20 -11.17
CA ALA A 125 5.97 3.67 -10.68
C ALA A 125 6.59 4.77 -11.56
N GLU A 126 6.47 4.68 -12.88
CA GLU A 126 7.04 5.67 -13.81
C GLU A 126 6.46 7.10 -13.64
N PRO A 127 5.13 7.31 -13.57
CA PRO A 127 4.57 8.64 -13.46
C PRO A 127 4.81 9.22 -12.06
N LEU A 128 4.84 8.39 -11.02
CA LEU A 128 5.23 8.80 -9.67
C LEU A 128 6.70 9.23 -9.63
N ALA A 129 7.59 8.46 -10.25
CA ALA A 129 9.01 8.81 -10.34
C ALA A 129 9.24 10.09 -11.16
N SER A 130 8.46 10.30 -12.23
CA SER A 130 8.51 11.53 -13.03
C SER A 130 8.08 12.77 -12.26
N ALA A 131 7.24 12.60 -11.24
CA ALA A 131 6.81 13.63 -10.31
C ALA A 131 7.66 13.69 -9.01
N ASP A 132 8.75 12.91 -8.91
CA ASP A 132 9.59 12.78 -7.72
C ASP A 132 8.83 12.35 -6.44
N ILE A 133 7.76 11.55 -6.62
CA ILE A 133 6.93 11.04 -5.53
C ILE A 133 7.44 9.67 -5.09
N SER A 134 7.86 9.59 -3.83
CA SER A 134 8.25 8.32 -3.21
C SER A 134 7.03 7.40 -3.02
N ALA A 135 7.21 6.11 -3.27
CA ALA A 135 6.16 5.12 -3.06
C ALA A 135 6.70 3.76 -2.60
N TYR A 136 5.97 3.11 -1.70
CA TYR A 136 6.13 1.68 -1.44
C TYR A 136 5.09 0.90 -2.26
N TYR A 137 5.46 -0.28 -2.74
CA TYR A 137 4.57 -1.10 -3.57
C TYR A 137 4.44 -2.50 -2.97
N ILE A 138 3.21 -2.96 -2.78
CA ILE A 138 2.89 -4.28 -2.23
C ILE A 138 1.86 -4.96 -3.13
N SER A 139 2.30 -6.01 -3.82
CA SER A 139 1.41 -6.92 -4.54
C SER A 139 0.80 -7.95 -3.60
N THR A 140 -0.51 -8.14 -3.72
CA THR A 140 -1.24 -9.25 -3.08
C THR A 140 -1.69 -10.25 -4.14
N PHE A 141 -2.40 -11.30 -3.73
CA PHE A 141 -2.88 -12.32 -4.67
C PHE A 141 -3.79 -11.76 -5.78
N ASN A 142 -4.61 -10.75 -5.48
CA ASN A 142 -5.60 -10.23 -6.43
C ASN A 142 -5.31 -8.79 -6.89
N PHE A 143 -4.71 -7.98 -6.02
CA PHE A 143 -4.61 -6.53 -6.23
C PHE A 143 -3.24 -6.04 -5.81
N ASP A 144 -2.83 -4.96 -6.45
CA ASP A 144 -1.63 -4.23 -6.09
C ASP A 144 -1.97 -3.00 -5.26
N HIS A 145 -1.03 -2.57 -4.42
CA HIS A 145 -1.20 -1.46 -3.50
C HIS A 145 0.06 -0.60 -3.50
N ALA A 146 -0.07 0.66 -3.88
CA ALA A 146 0.98 1.65 -3.72
C ALA A 146 0.68 2.50 -2.48
N LEU A 147 1.69 2.74 -1.64
CA LEU A 147 1.63 3.64 -0.50
C LEU A 147 2.45 4.87 -0.82
N VAL A 148 1.82 6.04 -0.78
CA VAL A 148 2.41 7.35 -1.09
C VAL A 148 2.29 8.28 0.13
N PRO A 149 3.14 9.31 0.27
CA PRO A 149 3.02 10.29 1.36
C PRO A 149 1.62 10.90 1.44
N GLU A 150 1.07 11.08 2.64
CA GLU A 150 -0.30 11.56 2.79
C GLU A 150 -0.55 12.94 2.18
N ASP A 151 0.42 13.84 2.29
CA ASP A 151 0.34 15.20 1.77
C ASP A 151 0.33 15.25 0.24
N GLY A 152 0.89 14.23 -0.42
CA GLY A 152 1.02 14.14 -1.88
C GLY A 152 -0.13 13.43 -2.58
N ILE A 153 -1.15 12.95 -1.86
CA ILE A 153 -2.19 12.09 -2.45
C ILE A 153 -3.00 12.76 -3.57
N GLY A 154 -3.20 14.08 -3.49
CA GLY A 154 -3.90 14.84 -4.53
C GLY A 154 -3.14 14.81 -5.86
N GLU A 155 -1.85 15.12 -5.81
CA GLU A 155 -0.96 15.09 -6.98
C GLU A 155 -0.86 13.67 -7.56
N VAL A 156 -0.75 12.65 -6.71
CA VAL A 156 -0.74 11.25 -7.13
C VAL A 156 -1.99 10.88 -7.92
N ILE A 157 -3.18 11.28 -7.44
CA ILE A 157 -4.44 11.01 -8.14
C ILE A 157 -4.44 11.68 -9.51
N GLU A 158 -4.05 12.96 -9.61
CA GLU A 158 -4.00 13.67 -10.88
C GLU A 158 -3.03 13.03 -11.88
N VAL A 159 -1.84 12.67 -11.41
CA VAL A 159 -0.78 12.04 -12.21
C VAL A 159 -1.24 10.68 -12.74
N LEU A 160 -1.89 9.87 -11.91
CA LEU A 160 -2.39 8.56 -12.33
C LEU A 160 -3.65 8.65 -13.21
N GLN A 161 -4.55 9.60 -12.96
CA GLN A 161 -5.75 9.83 -13.77
C GLN A 161 -5.42 10.31 -15.19
N LYS A 162 -4.46 11.22 -15.35
CA LYS A 162 -3.98 11.65 -16.67
C LYS A 162 -3.52 10.46 -17.52
N ARG A 163 -2.92 9.45 -16.89
CA ARG A 163 -2.52 8.21 -17.58
C ARG A 163 -3.71 7.32 -17.96
N GLN A 164 -4.76 7.27 -17.12
CA GLN A 164 -6.00 6.55 -17.43
C GLN A 164 -6.74 7.13 -18.63
N GLU A 165 -6.63 8.44 -18.87
CA GLU A 165 -7.21 9.11 -20.03
C GLU A 165 -6.39 8.88 -21.31
N VAL A 166 -5.07 8.82 -21.21
CA VAL A 166 -4.16 8.61 -22.36
C VAL A 166 -4.19 7.16 -22.87
N GLY A 167 -4.49 6.18 -22.01
CA GLY A 167 -4.60 4.77 -22.39
C GLY A 167 -5.98 4.33 -22.89
N ARG A 168 -6.90 5.27 -23.13
CA ARG A 168 -8.29 5.03 -23.57
C ARG A 168 -8.48 5.40 -25.04
#